data_AF-A0A493TGA8-F1
#
_entry.id   AF-A0A493TGA8-F1
#
_cell.length_a   1.000
_cell.length_b   1.000
_cell.length_c   1.000
_cell.angle_alpha   90.00
_cell.angle_beta   90.00
_cell.angle_gamma   90.00
#
_symmetry.space_group_name_H-M   'P 1'
#
loop_
_entity.id
_entity.type
_entity.pdbx_description
1 polymer ?
#
loop_
_entity_poly.entity_id
_entity_poly.type
_entity_poly.pdbx_seq_one_letter_code
_entity_poly.pdbx_strand_id
1 'polypeptide(L)'
;MGRGRSCPQRVPTCSRCRLEGGQGSAASSTRPDSAPALPLARLLAARGERGQGQGTGTRTGTRTDMAALSQPQQASYDAIVIGAGIQGSFAAYHLAQRHRDTLLLEQFVLPHSRGSSHGQSRITRSAYPQAHYARMMPDSFLLWQRLEAEAGTSLYRRTGLVVLGPAGDPELEGCRRGAGPGDTLDAAALARRFPGLRPRAGDVTLWDGSGGVLRADRALRAVQEVFRRHGGTLRDGEKVLSIQPGAVLTVTTTGGVYRAPRLIITAGAWTSAVLAPLGLRLPLQPLRINVCYWREKEPGSYSAGTATPCFMALGLPEAPHGIYGLPALEYPGLVKVCYHHGSPVDPEDRDRAPLGAPHPDVALLSSFISSYLPGLEPQPAVLETCMYTNTPDGDFILDRHPKHSNIVIGAGFSGHGFKLAPVVGKLLCELSLGEEPSHSTAPFAISRFPGALRAAL
;
A
#
# COMPACT_ATOMS: atom_id res chain seq x y z
N MET A 1 29.25 -49.85 -37.27
CA MET A 1 30.39 -50.68 -37.73
C MET A 1 31.68 -49.88 -37.54
N GLY A 2 32.72 -50.48 -36.91
CA GLY A 2 34.11 -49.99 -36.83
C GLY A 2 34.44 -49.04 -35.66
N ARG A 3 34.80 -49.52 -34.45
CA ARG A 3 36.16 -49.84 -33.92
C ARG A 3 37.08 -48.60 -33.83
N GLY A 4 37.76 -48.23 -32.73
CA GLY A 4 38.04 -48.82 -31.42
C GLY A 4 39.45 -48.38 -30.93
N ARG A 5 39.66 -48.21 -29.61
CA ARG A 5 40.91 -48.29 -28.77
C ARG A 5 40.64 -47.57 -27.42
N SER A 6 40.26 -48.24 -26.32
CA SER A 6 41.05 -48.94 -25.26
C SER A 6 41.98 -48.04 -24.40
N CYS A 7 41.57 -47.62 -23.18
CA CYS A 7 41.91 -48.14 -21.82
C CYS A 7 43.19 -47.48 -21.20
N PRO A 8 43.44 -47.42 -19.85
CA PRO A 8 42.73 -47.97 -18.68
C PRO A 8 42.61 -47.05 -17.41
N GLN A 9 42.02 -47.66 -16.38
CA GLN A 9 41.66 -47.28 -15.00
C GLN A 9 42.75 -46.65 -14.10
N ARG A 10 42.31 -45.91 -13.05
CA ARG A 10 42.67 -46.16 -11.63
C ARG A 10 41.81 -45.35 -10.64
N VAL A 11 41.35 -46.06 -9.62
CA VAL A 11 40.71 -45.60 -8.36
C VAL A 11 41.83 -45.32 -7.34
N PRO A 12 41.60 -44.54 -6.27
CA PRO A 12 41.70 -45.17 -4.96
C PRO A 12 40.57 -44.78 -3.98
N THR A 13 40.17 -45.81 -3.25
CA THR A 13 39.33 -45.86 -2.05
C THR A 13 39.97 -45.15 -0.86
N CYS A 14 39.16 -44.55 0.03
CA CYS A 14 39.39 -44.70 1.46
C CYS A 14 38.07 -44.64 2.24
N SER A 15 37.94 -45.60 3.15
CA SER A 15 36.78 -45.99 3.93
C SER A 15 36.71 -45.36 5.32
N ARG A 16 35.50 -45.43 5.92
CA ARG A 16 35.15 -45.63 7.34
C ARG A 16 35.04 -44.40 8.25
N CYS A 17 33.81 -44.17 8.74
CA CYS A 17 33.46 -44.38 10.16
C CYS A 17 32.01 -44.89 10.29
N ARG A 18 31.83 -45.96 11.08
CA ARG A 18 30.56 -46.56 11.58
C ARG A 18 30.11 -45.76 12.80
N LEU A 19 28.82 -45.43 12.98
CA LEU A 19 27.74 -46.21 13.63
C LEU A 19 28.05 -46.70 15.07
N GLU A 20 27.47 -45.99 16.04
CA GLU A 20 26.85 -46.47 17.29
C GLU A 20 25.58 -45.59 17.45
N GLY A 21 24.36 -46.04 17.79
CA GLY A 21 23.93 -47.21 18.53
C GLY A 21 23.35 -46.75 19.88
N GLY A 22 22.06 -46.42 19.95
CA GLY A 22 21.39 -46.07 21.21
C GLY A 22 19.86 -46.06 21.09
N GLN A 23 19.22 -47.08 21.69
CA GLN A 23 17.77 -47.29 21.78
C GLN A 23 17.16 -46.63 23.03
N GLY A 24 15.84 -46.44 23.01
CA GLY A 24 14.97 -46.12 24.16
C GLY A 24 14.53 -44.65 24.16
N SER A 25 13.28 -44.25 24.34
CA SER A 25 12.13 -44.85 25.03
C SER A 25 10.84 -44.17 24.51
N ALA A 26 9.72 -44.91 24.59
CA ALA A 26 8.38 -44.39 24.42
C ALA A 26 8.03 -43.28 25.43
N ALA A 27 7.25 -42.28 25.02
CA ALA A 27 6.33 -41.54 25.88
C ALA A 27 5.33 -40.71 25.06
N SER A 28 4.06 -41.13 25.18
CA SER A 28 2.84 -40.32 25.27
C SER A 28 2.63 -39.10 24.38
N SER A 29 1.58 -39.24 23.55
CA SER A 29 0.75 -38.20 22.99
C SER A 29 0.39 -37.09 23.99
N THR A 30 0.60 -35.83 23.59
CA THR A 30 -0.10 -34.67 24.19
C THR A 30 -0.74 -33.86 23.07
N ARG A 31 -2.08 -33.81 23.13
CA ARG A 31 -2.96 -32.93 22.35
C ARG A 31 -2.60 -31.47 22.62
N PRO A 32 -2.74 -30.55 21.66
CA PRO A 32 -2.94 -29.15 21.98
C PRO A 32 -4.44 -28.87 22.16
N ASP A 33 -4.76 -28.31 23.32
CA ASP A 33 -6.08 -27.84 23.71
C ASP A 33 -6.66 -26.82 22.73
N SER A 34 -7.85 -27.15 22.22
CA SER A 34 -8.77 -26.25 21.57
C SER A 34 -9.55 -25.45 22.63
N ALA A 35 -9.26 -24.16 22.78
CA ALA A 35 -10.12 -23.23 23.50
C ALA A 35 -11.20 -22.69 22.53
N PRO A 36 -12.51 -22.81 22.85
CA PRO A 36 -13.57 -22.32 21.97
C PRO A 36 -13.74 -20.79 22.12
N ALA A 37 -13.89 -20.12 20.98
CA ALA A 37 -14.28 -18.72 20.91
C ALA A 37 -15.74 -18.55 21.35
N LEU A 38 -16.00 -17.67 22.34
CA LEU A 38 -17.34 -17.24 22.73
C LEU A 38 -17.76 -15.98 21.95
N PRO A 39 -19.05 -15.81 21.61
CA PRO A 39 -19.53 -14.73 20.76
C PRO A 39 -19.71 -13.43 21.55
N LEU A 40 -19.21 -12.32 20.99
CA LEU A 40 -19.38 -10.99 21.54
C LEU A 40 -20.80 -10.47 21.23
N ALA A 41 -21.72 -10.62 22.18
CA ALA A 41 -23.06 -10.04 22.12
C ALA A 41 -23.19 -8.86 23.10
N ARG A 42 -23.52 -7.70 22.51
CA ARG A 42 -24.31 -6.57 23.05
C ARG A 42 -24.26 -6.31 24.56
N LEU A 43 -23.63 -5.21 24.96
CA LEU A 43 -24.07 -4.43 26.12
C LEU A 43 -23.62 -2.99 25.95
N LEU A 44 -24.56 -2.06 25.76
CA LEU A 44 -24.50 -0.67 26.24
C LEU A 44 -25.87 -0.04 25.98
N ALA A 45 -26.74 -0.07 27.00
CA ALA A 45 -27.91 0.79 27.08
C ALA A 45 -28.21 1.13 28.55
N ALA A 46 -28.51 2.42 28.74
CA ALA A 46 -29.24 3.03 29.84
C ALA A 46 -28.58 3.14 31.23
N ARG A 47 -28.19 4.39 31.52
CA ARG A 47 -28.20 5.00 32.85
C ARG A 47 -29.64 5.15 33.36
N GLY A 48 -29.82 5.03 34.67
CA GLY A 48 -30.91 5.70 35.40
C GLY A 48 -31.35 4.97 36.66
N GLU A 49 -30.92 5.43 37.84
CA GLU A 49 -31.79 6.05 38.86
C GLU A 49 -31.21 5.96 40.30
N ARG A 50 -31.12 7.16 40.89
CA ARG A 50 -31.41 7.58 42.28
C ARG A 50 -30.94 6.71 43.47
N GLY A 51 -30.06 7.32 44.27
CA GLY A 51 -29.96 7.08 45.70
C GLY A 51 -29.69 8.40 46.43
N GLN A 52 -30.66 8.84 47.24
CA GLN A 52 -30.53 9.97 48.17
C GLN A 52 -29.64 9.58 49.35
N GLY A 53 -28.79 10.50 49.80
CA GLY A 53 -28.06 10.38 51.06
C GLY A 53 -27.58 11.75 51.52
N GLN A 54 -28.27 12.32 52.51
CA GLN A 54 -27.88 13.52 53.22
C GLN A 54 -26.66 13.24 54.11
N GLY A 55 -25.69 14.16 54.13
CA GLY A 55 -24.57 14.13 55.05
C GLY A 55 -23.92 15.50 55.13
N THR A 56 -24.19 16.21 56.21
CA THR A 56 -23.62 17.51 56.57
C THR A 56 -22.15 17.36 57.00
N GLY A 57 -21.26 18.19 56.45
CA GLY A 57 -19.85 18.20 56.83
C GLY A 57 -19.16 19.46 56.32
N THR A 58 -18.81 20.35 57.25
CA THR A 58 -18.07 21.60 57.01
C THR A 58 -16.58 21.35 56.82
N ARG A 59 -15.93 22.32 56.15
CA ARG A 59 -14.51 22.72 56.14
C ARG A 59 -13.58 22.24 54.99
N THR A 60 -13.13 23.27 54.27
CA THR A 60 -11.77 23.55 53.77
C THR A 60 -11.09 22.54 52.86
N GLY A 61 -10.84 22.95 51.60
CA GLY A 61 -9.90 22.24 50.74
C GLY A 61 -9.86 22.77 49.32
N THR A 62 -8.78 23.48 49.01
CA THR A 62 -8.08 23.53 47.71
C THR A 62 -8.85 23.99 46.47
N ARG A 63 -8.48 25.20 46.01
CA ARG A 63 -8.53 25.61 44.59
C ARG A 63 -8.04 24.45 43.74
N THR A 64 -8.93 23.85 42.97
CA THR A 64 -8.56 22.97 41.87
C THR A 64 -7.85 23.83 40.83
N ASP A 65 -6.58 23.53 40.57
CA ASP A 65 -5.83 24.06 39.44
C ASP A 65 -6.65 23.83 38.17
N MET A 66 -7.13 24.92 37.58
CA MET A 66 -7.48 24.94 36.17
C MET A 66 -6.20 24.59 35.42
N ALA A 67 -6.16 23.37 34.88
CA ALA A 67 -5.10 22.92 33.98
C ALA A 67 -4.81 24.04 32.98
N ALA A 68 -3.62 24.62 33.10
CA ALA A 68 -3.12 25.58 32.14
C ALA A 68 -3.22 24.93 30.77
N LEU A 69 -4.02 25.51 29.89
CA LEU A 69 -3.99 25.22 28.46
C LEU A 69 -2.55 25.50 28.02
N SER A 70 -1.78 24.43 27.83
CA SER A 70 -0.40 24.47 27.36
C SER A 70 -0.38 25.37 26.12
N GLN A 71 0.49 26.38 26.11
CA GLN A 71 0.64 27.22 24.93
C GLN A 71 0.94 26.32 23.72
N PRO A 72 0.38 26.62 22.52
CA PRO A 72 0.61 25.82 21.34
C PRO A 72 2.10 25.64 21.10
N GLN A 73 2.53 24.40 20.86
CA GLN A 73 3.94 24.08 20.68
C GLN A 73 4.48 24.86 19.47
N GLN A 74 5.51 25.67 19.69
CA GLN A 74 6.25 26.35 18.63
C GLN A 74 7.59 25.63 18.42
N ALA A 75 7.85 25.18 17.20
CA ALA A 75 9.11 24.53 16.85
C ALA A 75 9.50 24.79 15.39
N SER A 76 10.80 24.74 15.11
CA SER A 76 11.38 24.86 13.78
C SER A 76 12.00 23.54 13.33
N TYR A 77 11.88 23.23 12.05
CA TYR A 77 12.46 22.04 11.41
C TYR A 77 13.13 22.43 10.09
N ASP A 78 14.00 21.57 9.55
CA ASP A 78 14.56 21.73 8.20
C ASP A 78 13.54 21.42 7.10
N ALA A 79 12.56 20.54 7.40
CA ALA A 79 11.49 20.14 6.50
C ALA A 79 10.24 19.69 7.26
N ILE A 80 9.07 19.97 6.68
CA ILE A 80 7.78 19.43 7.13
C ILE A 80 7.21 18.55 6.01
N VAL A 81 6.63 17.41 6.35
CA VAL A 81 5.90 16.52 5.44
C VAL A 81 4.47 16.36 5.96
N ILE A 82 3.48 16.64 5.11
CA ILE A 82 2.05 16.51 5.44
C ILE A 82 1.49 15.22 4.85
N GLY A 83 0.97 14.37 5.74
CA GLY A 83 0.38 13.06 5.46
C GLY A 83 1.38 11.93 5.71
N ALA A 84 1.20 11.17 6.79
CA ALA A 84 2.05 10.02 7.12
C ALA A 84 1.58 8.71 6.48
N GLY A 85 0.96 8.80 5.30
CA GLY A 85 0.79 7.65 4.42
C GLY A 85 2.13 7.14 3.90
N ILE A 86 2.09 6.10 3.05
CA ILE A 86 3.31 5.44 2.57
C ILE A 86 4.25 6.41 1.82
N GLN A 87 3.70 7.35 1.04
CA GLN A 87 4.48 8.31 0.24
C GLN A 87 5.19 9.34 1.12
N GLY A 88 4.45 9.98 2.04
CA GLY A 88 5.03 10.95 2.96
C GLY A 88 5.99 10.31 3.95
N SER A 89 5.73 9.08 4.39
CA SER A 89 6.66 8.35 5.26
C SER A 89 7.99 8.05 4.56
N PHE A 90 7.99 7.65 3.28
CA PHE A 90 9.23 7.50 2.53
C PHE A 90 9.91 8.84 2.23
N ALA A 91 9.17 9.90 1.92
CA ALA A 91 9.77 11.22 1.74
C ALA A 91 10.47 11.72 3.02
N ALA A 92 9.82 11.57 4.17
CA ALA A 92 10.39 11.90 5.48
C ALA A 92 11.60 11.02 5.83
N TYR A 93 11.53 9.71 5.54
CA TYR A 93 12.65 8.78 5.68
C TYR A 93 13.88 9.23 4.86
N HIS A 94 13.71 9.59 3.58
CA HIS A 94 14.83 10.05 2.74
C HIS A 94 15.41 11.40 3.18
N LEU A 95 14.59 12.29 3.74
CA LEU A 95 15.03 13.54 4.35
C LEU A 95 15.85 13.29 5.62
N ALA A 96 15.39 12.41 6.50
CA ALA A 96 16.11 12.03 7.72
C ALA A 96 17.45 11.33 7.41
N GLN A 97 17.50 10.48 6.37
CA GLN A 97 18.75 9.89 5.88
C GLN A 97 19.76 10.92 5.37
N ARG A 98 19.29 12.11 4.96
CA ARG A 98 20.12 13.26 4.60
C ARG A 98 20.33 14.24 5.77
N HIS A 99 20.16 13.77 7.00
CA HIS A 99 20.36 14.51 8.24
C HIS A 99 19.55 15.82 8.33
N ARG A 100 18.34 15.83 7.75
CA ARG A 100 17.41 16.94 7.90
C ARG A 100 16.51 16.71 9.09
N ASP A 101 16.44 17.69 9.99
CA ASP A 101 15.46 17.68 11.07
C ASP A 101 14.05 17.79 10.45
N THR A 102 13.29 16.70 10.53
CA THR A 102 12.09 16.51 9.73
C THR A 102 10.88 16.21 10.62
N LEU A 103 9.82 16.98 10.44
CA LEU A 103 8.52 16.75 11.03
C LEU A 103 7.58 16.08 10.02
N LEU A 104 7.04 14.92 10.36
CA LEU A 104 6.00 14.22 9.62
C LEU A 104 4.66 14.34 10.36
N LEU A 105 3.67 14.96 9.72
CA LEU A 105 2.34 15.24 10.28
C LEU A 105 1.27 14.28 9.72
N GLU A 106 0.42 13.74 10.58
CA GLU A 106 -0.74 12.93 10.23
C GLU A 106 -1.98 13.37 11.00
N GLN A 107 -3.09 13.56 10.29
CA GLN A 107 -4.34 14.06 10.89
C GLN A 107 -5.06 13.02 11.75
N PHE A 108 -4.80 11.73 11.53
CA PHE A 108 -5.41 10.63 12.27
C PHE A 108 -4.43 9.99 13.25
N VAL A 109 -4.93 9.37 14.31
CA VAL A 109 -4.07 8.57 15.22
C VAL A 109 -3.64 7.28 14.50
N LEU A 110 -2.36 6.95 14.55
CA LEU A 110 -1.77 5.79 13.91
C LEU A 110 -1.85 4.54 14.81
N PRO A 111 -2.05 3.33 14.24
CA PRO A 111 -2.43 3.09 12.84
C PRO A 111 -3.93 3.42 12.62
N HIS A 112 -4.28 3.88 11.41
CA HIS A 112 -5.66 4.11 11.01
C HIS A 112 -6.00 3.46 9.66
N SER A 113 -7.28 3.23 9.43
CA SER A 113 -7.83 2.76 8.14
C SER A 113 -8.43 3.89 7.29
N ARG A 114 -8.30 5.15 7.69
CA ARG A 114 -8.95 6.30 7.00
C ARG A 114 -8.29 6.73 5.68
N GLY A 115 -7.04 6.34 5.42
CA GLY A 115 -6.30 6.73 4.20
C GLY A 115 -6.34 5.69 3.08
N SER A 116 -5.29 5.64 2.26
CA SER A 116 -5.11 4.65 1.16
C SER A 116 -3.95 3.67 1.39
N SER A 117 -3.23 3.82 2.50
CA SER A 117 -2.05 3.00 2.85
C SER A 117 -2.38 1.83 3.80
N HIS A 118 -3.63 1.70 4.25
CA HIS A 118 -4.07 0.62 5.16
C HIS A 118 -4.31 -0.72 4.44
N GLY A 119 -4.77 -1.73 5.17
CA GLY A 119 -4.93 -3.10 4.67
C GLY A 119 -3.59 -3.83 4.66
N GLN A 120 -3.62 -5.16 4.54
CA GLN A 120 -2.41 -5.92 4.83
C GLN A 120 -1.56 -6.16 3.58
N SER A 121 -2.12 -6.08 2.38
CA SER A 121 -1.37 -6.41 1.15
C SER A 121 -1.58 -5.47 -0.03
N ARG A 122 -0.55 -5.37 -0.89
CA ARG A 122 -0.53 -4.67 -2.19
C ARG A 122 0.29 -5.46 -3.22
N ILE A 123 -0.08 -5.36 -4.49
CA ILE A 123 0.72 -5.93 -5.59
C ILE A 123 1.98 -5.07 -5.80
N THR A 124 3.14 -5.70 -5.95
CA THR A 124 4.33 -5.13 -6.60
C THR A 124 4.63 -5.86 -7.90
N ARG A 125 5.19 -5.18 -8.90
CA ARG A 125 5.40 -5.71 -10.26
C ARG A 125 6.34 -4.84 -11.11
N SER A 126 7.08 -5.44 -12.02
CA SER A 126 7.79 -4.77 -13.12
C SER A 126 6.91 -4.59 -14.36
N ALA A 127 5.95 -5.49 -14.60
CA ALA A 127 5.06 -5.44 -15.76
C ALA A 127 4.14 -4.20 -15.71
N TYR A 128 4.52 -3.11 -16.38
CA TYR A 128 3.82 -1.82 -16.41
C TYR A 128 3.47 -1.41 -17.84
N PRO A 129 2.26 -0.90 -18.12
CA PRO A 129 1.92 -0.37 -19.44
C PRO A 129 2.77 0.86 -19.81
N GLN A 130 2.98 1.75 -18.84
CA GLN A 130 3.74 2.99 -19.05
C GLN A 130 5.23 2.79 -18.77
N ALA A 131 6.07 3.17 -19.74
CA ALA A 131 7.50 2.94 -19.68
C ALA A 131 8.21 3.66 -18.52
N HIS A 132 7.75 4.86 -18.14
CA HIS A 132 8.35 5.62 -17.04
C HIS A 132 8.22 4.90 -15.70
N TYR A 133 7.08 4.26 -15.41
CA TYR A 133 6.96 3.45 -14.19
C TYR A 133 7.82 2.18 -14.25
N ALA A 134 7.83 1.48 -15.40
CA ALA A 134 8.65 0.28 -15.57
C ALA A 134 10.14 0.56 -15.27
N ARG A 135 10.66 1.72 -15.72
CA ARG A 135 12.05 2.15 -15.46
C ARG A 135 12.34 2.44 -13.98
N MET A 136 11.33 2.85 -13.21
CA MET A 136 11.48 3.13 -11.78
C MET A 136 11.44 1.86 -10.90
N MET A 137 10.92 0.75 -11.42
CA MET A 137 10.70 -0.46 -10.62
C MET A 137 11.99 -1.12 -10.09
N PRO A 138 13.10 -1.25 -10.86
CA PRO A 138 14.35 -1.79 -10.33
C PRO A 138 14.83 -1.06 -9.07
N ASP A 139 14.81 0.28 -9.10
CA ASP A 139 15.19 1.10 -7.94
C ASP A 139 14.19 0.96 -6.79
N SER A 140 12.89 0.88 -7.10
CA SER A 140 11.87 0.66 -6.07
C SER A 140 12.09 -0.67 -5.34
N PHE A 141 12.37 -1.77 -6.07
CA PHE A 141 12.67 -3.07 -5.45
C PHE A 141 13.93 -3.02 -4.59
N LEU A 142 15.00 -2.36 -5.05
CA LEU A 142 16.23 -2.18 -4.28
C LEU A 142 15.97 -1.40 -2.98
N LEU A 143 15.17 -0.34 -3.04
CA LEU A 143 14.83 0.47 -1.87
C LEU A 143 13.90 -0.27 -0.89
N TRP A 144 12.98 -1.10 -1.39
CA TRP A 144 12.21 -2.00 -0.52
C TRP A 144 13.11 -2.98 0.24
N GLN A 145 14.06 -3.60 -0.47
CA GLN A 145 15.03 -4.51 0.15
C GLN A 145 15.90 -3.83 1.21
N ARG A 146 16.31 -2.57 0.96
CA ARG A 146 17.04 -1.77 1.96
C ARG A 146 16.21 -1.53 3.22
N LEU A 147 14.94 -1.13 3.05
CA LEU A 147 14.04 -0.95 4.20
C LEU A 147 13.83 -2.26 4.96
N GLU A 148 13.68 -3.41 4.28
CA GLU A 148 13.59 -4.72 4.94
C GLU A 148 14.81 -5.00 5.83
N ALA A 149 16.01 -4.70 5.33
CA ALA A 149 17.25 -4.89 6.07
C ALA A 149 17.36 -3.95 7.27
N GLU A 150 17.06 -2.66 7.10
CA GLU A 150 17.12 -1.65 8.17
C GLU A 150 16.06 -1.88 9.26
N ALA A 151 14.85 -2.29 8.85
CA ALA A 151 13.75 -2.58 9.77
C ALA A 151 13.84 -3.97 10.41
N GLY A 152 14.67 -4.87 9.88
CA GLY A 152 14.74 -6.27 10.29
C GLY A 152 13.41 -7.03 10.10
N THR A 153 12.60 -6.62 9.11
CA THR A 153 11.24 -7.12 8.89
C THR A 153 11.06 -7.51 7.44
N SER A 154 10.56 -8.72 7.16
CA SER A 154 10.18 -9.11 5.79
C SER A 154 8.90 -8.39 5.36
N LEU A 155 8.99 -7.66 4.25
CA LEU A 155 7.98 -6.82 3.64
C LEU A 155 7.53 -7.35 2.27
N TYR A 156 8.39 -8.00 1.51
CA TYR A 156 8.10 -8.48 0.16
C TYR A 156 8.04 -10.01 0.09
N ARG A 157 6.94 -10.52 -0.46
CA ARG A 157 6.78 -11.93 -0.82
C ARG A 157 6.72 -12.06 -2.34
N ARG A 158 7.75 -12.66 -2.92
CA ARG A 158 7.86 -12.94 -4.35
C ARG A 158 6.98 -14.12 -4.75
N THR A 159 5.70 -13.86 -5.01
CA THR A 159 4.75 -14.85 -5.57
C THR A 159 4.79 -14.89 -7.09
N GLY A 160 5.41 -13.89 -7.72
CA GLY A 160 5.23 -13.53 -9.11
C GLY A 160 3.83 -13.01 -9.42
N LEU A 161 3.63 -12.62 -10.68
CA LEU A 161 2.40 -12.03 -11.17
C LEU A 161 2.05 -12.60 -12.56
N VAL A 162 0.79 -12.98 -12.73
CA VAL A 162 0.21 -13.25 -14.05
C VAL A 162 -0.56 -12.02 -14.53
N VAL A 163 -0.27 -11.53 -15.74
CA VAL A 163 -1.09 -10.49 -16.38
C VAL A 163 -1.80 -11.12 -17.57
N LEU A 164 -3.13 -11.05 -17.60
CA LEU A 164 -3.94 -11.65 -18.65
C LEU A 164 -4.86 -10.63 -19.29
N GLY A 165 -5.25 -10.88 -20.54
CA GLY A 165 -6.17 -10.04 -21.30
C GLY A 165 -6.26 -10.48 -22.76
N PRO A 166 -7.09 -9.82 -23.57
CA PRO A 166 -7.25 -10.18 -24.96
C PRO A 166 -5.95 -9.91 -25.76
N ALA A 167 -5.69 -10.75 -26.75
CA ALA A 167 -4.56 -10.57 -27.66
C ALA A 167 -4.62 -9.19 -28.35
N GLY A 168 -3.48 -8.48 -28.36
CA GLY A 168 -3.38 -7.16 -29.00
C GLY A 168 -3.86 -5.98 -28.15
N ASP A 169 -4.30 -6.22 -26.90
CA ASP A 169 -4.64 -5.14 -25.97
C ASP A 169 -3.42 -4.20 -25.72
N PRO A 170 -3.58 -2.87 -25.88
CA PRO A 170 -2.46 -1.94 -25.73
C PRO A 170 -1.81 -1.92 -24.35
N GLU A 171 -2.59 -2.13 -23.28
CA GLU A 171 -2.06 -2.13 -21.90
C GLU A 171 -1.28 -3.40 -21.61
N LEU A 172 -1.80 -4.55 -22.06
CA LEU A 172 -1.11 -5.84 -21.99
C LEU A 172 0.21 -5.81 -22.77
N GLU A 173 0.20 -5.27 -24.00
CA GLU A 173 1.40 -5.10 -24.80
C GLU A 173 2.39 -4.11 -24.17
N GLY A 174 1.90 -3.08 -23.49
CA GLY A 174 2.72 -2.21 -22.64
C GLY A 174 3.40 -2.98 -21.50
N CYS A 175 2.62 -3.80 -20.77
CA CYS A 175 3.14 -4.65 -19.71
C CYS A 175 4.23 -5.61 -20.21
N ARG A 176 4.03 -6.20 -21.40
CA ARG A 176 5.02 -7.08 -22.05
C ARG A 176 6.33 -6.36 -22.31
N ARG A 177 6.28 -5.13 -22.83
CA ARG A 177 7.48 -4.30 -23.04
C ARG A 177 8.17 -3.93 -21.73
N GLY A 178 7.40 -3.61 -20.69
CA GLY A 178 7.92 -3.21 -19.39
C GLY A 178 8.54 -4.34 -18.56
N ALA A 179 8.05 -5.58 -18.72
CA ALA A 179 8.56 -6.74 -17.99
C ALA A 179 9.91 -7.27 -18.51
N GLY A 180 10.23 -7.02 -19.79
CA GLY A 180 11.42 -7.54 -20.47
C GLY A 180 11.14 -8.78 -21.34
N PRO A 181 12.14 -9.26 -22.11
CA PRO A 181 11.98 -10.40 -23.01
C PRO A 181 11.88 -11.73 -22.25
N GLY A 182 10.80 -12.49 -22.52
CA GLY A 182 10.39 -13.69 -21.75
C GLY A 182 9.58 -13.25 -20.53
N ASP A 183 8.28 -13.47 -20.45
CA ASP A 183 7.71 -14.81 -20.33
C ASP A 183 6.22 -14.78 -20.70
N THR A 184 5.86 -15.15 -21.93
CA THR A 184 4.47 -15.54 -22.22
C THR A 184 4.23 -16.91 -21.59
N LEU A 185 3.21 -17.03 -20.75
CA LEU A 185 2.75 -18.34 -20.28
C LEU A 185 1.73 -18.87 -21.28
N ASP A 186 2.04 -19.98 -21.95
CA ASP A 186 1.01 -20.70 -22.69
C ASP A 186 -0.03 -21.31 -21.74
N ALA A 187 -1.20 -21.68 -22.27
CA ALA A 187 -2.29 -22.21 -21.48
C ALA A 187 -1.93 -23.48 -20.70
N ALA A 188 -1.05 -24.34 -21.26
CA ALA A 188 -0.65 -25.59 -20.61
C ALA A 188 0.33 -25.34 -19.45
N ALA A 189 1.27 -24.40 -19.61
CA ALA A 189 2.18 -23.94 -18.57
C ALA A 189 1.42 -23.23 -17.46
N LEU A 190 0.45 -22.38 -17.80
CA LEU A 190 -0.42 -21.72 -16.84
C LEU A 190 -1.24 -22.73 -16.04
N ALA A 191 -1.95 -23.65 -16.69
CA ALA A 191 -2.77 -24.66 -16.02
C ALA A 191 -1.95 -25.58 -15.10
N ARG A 192 -0.73 -25.93 -15.52
CA ARG A 192 0.21 -26.73 -14.69
C ARG A 192 0.71 -25.96 -13.47
N ARG A 193 1.02 -24.66 -13.63
CA ARG A 193 1.63 -23.85 -12.58
C ARG A 193 0.61 -23.26 -11.62
N PHE A 194 -0.55 -22.88 -12.13
CA PHE A 194 -1.61 -22.15 -11.44
C PHE A 194 -2.99 -22.71 -11.81
N PRO A 195 -3.31 -23.96 -11.40
CA PRO A 195 -4.54 -24.65 -11.81
C PRO A 195 -5.84 -23.94 -11.41
N GLY A 196 -5.76 -23.05 -10.40
CA GLY A 196 -6.89 -22.26 -9.94
C GLY A 196 -7.28 -21.09 -10.84
N LEU A 197 -6.43 -20.67 -11.79
CA LEU A 197 -6.66 -19.54 -12.69
C LEU A 197 -6.96 -20.02 -14.11
N ARG A 198 -8.14 -19.66 -14.64
CA ARG A 198 -8.64 -20.10 -15.95
C ARG A 198 -8.94 -18.90 -16.86
N PRO A 199 -8.00 -18.43 -17.68
CA PRO A 199 -8.27 -17.40 -18.68
C PRO A 199 -9.34 -17.85 -19.68
N ARG A 200 -9.98 -16.90 -20.35
CA ARG A 200 -10.92 -17.21 -21.43
C ARG A 200 -10.16 -17.71 -22.66
N ALA A 201 -10.88 -18.42 -23.53
CA ALA A 201 -10.33 -18.79 -24.84
C ALA A 201 -9.95 -17.52 -25.61
N GLY A 202 -8.70 -17.45 -26.09
CA GLY A 202 -8.18 -16.28 -26.82
C GLY A 202 -7.44 -15.25 -25.95
N ASP A 203 -7.49 -15.39 -24.62
CA ASP A 203 -6.67 -14.55 -23.73
C ASP A 203 -5.19 -14.91 -23.87
N VAL A 204 -4.34 -13.89 -23.82
CA VAL A 204 -2.89 -14.01 -23.69
C VAL A 204 -2.52 -13.86 -22.23
N THR A 205 -1.54 -14.64 -21.76
CA THR A 205 -1.00 -14.49 -20.41
C THR A 205 0.48 -14.20 -20.41
N LEU A 206 0.86 -13.19 -19.63
CA LEU A 206 2.23 -12.76 -19.38
C LEU A 206 2.61 -13.15 -17.95
N TRP A 207 3.88 -13.44 -17.76
CA TRP A 207 4.46 -13.70 -16.47
C TRP A 207 5.48 -12.63 -16.11
N ASP A 208 5.31 -12.10 -14.91
CA ASP A 208 6.28 -11.21 -14.27
C ASP A 208 6.83 -11.91 -13.02
N GLY A 209 8.05 -12.42 -13.17
CA GLY A 209 8.76 -13.10 -12.10
C GLY A 209 9.19 -12.18 -10.96
N SER A 210 9.23 -10.85 -11.13
CA SER A 210 9.47 -9.90 -10.04
C SER A 210 8.18 -9.56 -9.29
N GLY A 211 7.03 -9.92 -9.85
CA GLY A 211 5.74 -9.67 -9.24
C GLY A 211 5.60 -10.26 -7.83
N GLY A 212 4.70 -9.70 -7.05
CA GLY A 212 4.26 -10.35 -5.84
C GLY A 212 3.52 -9.45 -4.87
N VAL A 213 3.65 -9.78 -3.59
CA VAL A 213 2.89 -9.14 -2.51
C VAL A 213 3.82 -8.33 -1.62
N LEU A 214 3.52 -7.04 -1.47
CA LEU A 214 4.03 -6.21 -0.39
C LEU A 214 3.08 -6.29 0.81
N ARG A 215 3.63 -6.52 2.00
CA ARG A 215 2.92 -6.50 3.29
C ARG A 215 2.75 -5.06 3.73
N ALA A 216 1.64 -4.44 3.31
CA ALA A 216 1.46 -2.99 3.31
C ALA A 216 1.44 -2.37 4.72
N ASP A 217 0.76 -3.03 5.65
CA ASP A 217 0.72 -2.65 7.06
C ASP A 217 2.11 -2.69 7.72
N ARG A 218 2.88 -3.74 7.45
CA ARG A 218 4.27 -3.89 7.92
C ARG A 218 5.19 -2.87 7.29
N ALA A 219 5.04 -2.64 5.98
CA ALA A 219 5.85 -1.71 5.22
C ALA A 219 5.68 -0.27 5.75
N LEU A 220 4.44 0.16 5.99
CA LEU A 220 4.16 1.48 6.53
C LEU A 220 4.76 1.66 7.93
N ARG A 221 4.55 0.68 8.82
CA ARG A 221 5.14 0.70 10.17
C ARG A 221 6.67 0.70 10.12
N ALA A 222 7.27 -0.11 9.26
CA ALA A 222 8.72 -0.22 9.11
C ALA A 222 9.35 1.11 8.69
N VAL A 223 8.82 1.77 7.65
CA VAL A 223 9.38 3.06 7.21
C VAL A 223 9.22 4.16 8.27
N GLN A 224 8.10 4.20 8.99
CA GLN A 224 7.88 5.16 10.06
C GLN A 224 8.81 4.92 11.27
N GLU A 225 9.03 3.66 11.64
CA GLU A 225 9.95 3.26 12.69
C GLU A 225 11.39 3.62 12.34
N VAL A 226 11.84 3.26 11.13
CA VAL A 226 13.20 3.58 10.67
C VAL A 226 13.40 5.09 10.54
N PHE A 227 12.40 5.84 10.06
CA PHE A 227 12.41 7.30 10.08
C PHE A 227 12.65 7.88 11.49
N ARG A 228 11.94 7.36 12.51
CA ARG A 228 12.15 7.79 13.91
C ARG A 228 13.54 7.41 14.43
N ARG A 229 14.08 6.25 14.06
CA ARG A 229 15.46 5.86 14.40
C ARG A 229 16.52 6.79 13.79
N HIS A 230 16.23 7.38 12.64
CA HIS A 230 17.05 8.44 12.04
C HIS A 230 16.84 9.83 12.67
N GLY A 231 16.12 9.94 13.78
CA GLY A 231 15.87 11.21 14.49
C GLY A 231 14.65 11.98 14.02
N GLY A 232 13.86 11.42 13.10
CA GLY A 232 12.64 12.05 12.60
C GLY A 232 11.54 12.19 13.65
N THR A 233 10.81 13.31 13.61
CA THR A 233 9.65 13.54 14.47
C THR A 233 8.36 13.20 13.73
N LEU A 234 7.62 12.20 14.22
CA LEU A 234 6.28 11.85 13.71
C LEU A 234 5.21 12.27 14.72
N ARG A 235 4.24 13.07 14.26
CA ARG A 235 3.07 13.52 15.02
C ARG A 235 1.79 13.08 14.31
N ASP A 236 0.98 12.29 14.99
CA ASP A 236 -0.29 11.77 14.53
C ASP A 236 -1.45 12.39 15.34
N GLY A 237 -2.68 12.26 14.84
CA GLY A 237 -3.85 12.94 15.42
C GLY A 237 -3.80 14.47 15.31
N GLU A 238 -2.98 14.99 14.40
CA GLU A 238 -2.66 16.41 14.30
C GLU A 238 -2.97 16.95 12.90
N LYS A 239 -4.17 17.51 12.73
CA LYS A 239 -4.66 18.00 11.44
C LYS A 239 -4.05 19.36 11.12
N VAL A 240 -3.50 19.49 9.92
CA VAL A 240 -3.08 20.79 9.37
C VAL A 240 -4.31 21.64 9.09
N LEU A 241 -4.32 22.87 9.62
CA LEU A 241 -5.41 23.83 9.50
C LEU A 241 -5.09 24.93 8.50
N SER A 242 -3.85 25.40 8.46
CA SER A 242 -3.41 26.41 7.50
C SER A 242 -1.91 26.34 7.21
N ILE A 243 -1.54 26.80 6.03
CA ILE A 243 -0.16 26.93 5.57
C ILE A 243 0.03 28.38 5.11
N GLN A 244 0.97 29.10 5.72
CA GLN A 244 1.38 30.44 5.30
C GLN A 244 2.70 30.32 4.51
N PRO A 245 2.70 30.55 3.18
CA PRO A 245 3.92 30.51 2.38
C PRO A 245 4.91 31.61 2.73
N GLY A 246 6.19 31.35 2.47
CA GLY A 246 7.30 32.26 2.68
C GLY A 246 8.62 31.54 2.44
N ALA A 247 9.75 32.26 2.50
CA ALA A 247 11.08 31.63 2.47
C ALA A 247 11.24 30.58 3.59
N VAL A 248 10.68 30.91 4.76
CA VAL A 248 10.35 29.95 5.82
C VAL A 248 8.84 29.96 5.97
N LEU A 249 8.19 28.86 5.59
CA LEU A 249 6.73 28.71 5.68
C LEU A 249 6.31 28.37 7.11
N THR A 250 5.07 28.73 7.45
CA THR A 250 4.45 28.39 8.74
C THR A 250 3.31 27.42 8.50
N VAL A 251 3.26 26.32 9.26
CA VAL A 251 2.19 25.33 9.27
C VAL A 251 1.50 25.38 10.61
N THR A 252 0.22 25.75 10.62
CA THR A 252 -0.63 25.72 11.82
C THR A 252 -1.47 24.47 11.81
N THR A 253 -1.48 23.73 12.92
CA THR A 253 -2.22 22.47 13.10
C THR A 253 -3.17 22.57 14.28
N THR A 254 -3.88 21.48 14.58
CA THR A 254 -4.63 21.32 15.83
C THR A 254 -3.76 21.18 17.08
N GLY A 255 -2.46 20.89 16.93
CA GLY A 255 -1.52 20.62 18.03
C GLY A 255 -0.44 21.70 18.24
N GLY A 256 -0.14 22.52 17.24
CA GLY A 256 0.95 23.49 17.32
C GLY A 256 1.14 24.35 16.07
N VAL A 257 2.23 25.10 16.08
CA VAL A 257 2.66 25.97 14.97
C VAL A 257 4.11 25.66 14.66
N TYR A 258 4.37 25.22 13.43
CA TYR A 258 5.69 24.78 13.00
C TYR A 258 6.21 25.66 11.88
N ARG A 259 7.53 25.86 11.84
CA ARG A 259 8.22 26.60 10.78
C ARG A 259 9.26 25.74 10.10
N ALA A 260 9.35 25.81 8.79
CA ALA A 260 10.40 25.15 8.03
C ALA A 260 10.69 25.88 6.73
N PRO A 261 11.91 25.76 6.16
CA PRO A 261 12.20 26.29 4.83
C PRO A 261 11.59 25.43 3.72
N ARG A 262 11.15 24.19 3.99
CA ARG A 262 10.67 23.21 2.99
C ARG A 262 9.40 22.50 3.45
N LEU A 263 8.50 22.25 2.51
CA LEU A 263 7.27 21.50 2.73
C LEU A 263 7.06 20.46 1.63
N ILE A 264 6.69 19.24 2.02
CA ILE A 264 6.21 18.19 1.10
C ILE A 264 4.75 17.87 1.45
N ILE A 265 3.86 17.89 0.47
CA ILE A 265 2.43 17.59 0.65
C ILE A 265 2.10 16.26 -0.02
N THR A 266 1.72 15.27 0.79
CA THR A 266 1.31 13.92 0.38
C THR A 266 0.01 13.48 1.06
N ALA A 267 -0.97 14.39 1.14
CA ALA A 267 -2.20 14.24 1.93
C ALA A 267 -3.25 13.28 1.31
N GLY A 268 -2.89 12.45 0.34
CA GLY A 268 -3.79 11.47 -0.28
C GLY A 268 -5.08 12.11 -0.81
N ALA A 269 -6.24 11.59 -0.41
CA ALA A 269 -7.56 12.10 -0.80
C ALA A 269 -7.84 13.54 -0.31
N TRP A 270 -7.13 14.03 0.71
CA TRP A 270 -7.27 15.39 1.23
C TRP A 270 -6.39 16.42 0.51
N THR A 271 -5.59 16.01 -0.47
CA THR A 271 -4.63 16.90 -1.14
C THR A 271 -5.31 18.15 -1.73
N SER A 272 -6.48 18.00 -2.36
CA SER A 272 -7.22 19.16 -2.91
C SER A 272 -7.60 20.18 -1.83
N ALA A 273 -8.02 19.71 -0.65
CA ALA A 273 -8.38 20.59 0.46
C ALA A 273 -7.17 21.32 1.05
N VAL A 274 -6.02 20.66 1.10
CA VAL A 274 -4.76 21.26 1.58
C VAL A 274 -4.21 22.28 0.58
N LEU A 275 -4.34 22.05 -0.72
CA LEU A 275 -3.80 22.92 -1.77
C LEU A 275 -4.71 24.11 -2.12
N ALA A 276 -6.02 24.00 -1.92
CA ALA A 276 -6.96 25.06 -2.30
C ALA A 276 -6.64 26.44 -1.66
N PRO A 277 -6.31 26.53 -0.35
CA PRO A 277 -5.88 27.79 0.27
C PRO A 277 -4.56 28.36 -0.28
N LEU A 278 -3.73 27.52 -0.91
CA LEU A 278 -2.48 27.92 -1.57
C LEU A 278 -2.72 28.40 -3.02
N GLY A 279 -3.97 28.44 -3.47
CA GLY A 279 -4.35 28.87 -4.81
C GLY A 279 -4.18 27.80 -5.89
N LEU A 280 -3.86 26.54 -5.54
CA LEU A 280 -3.67 25.47 -6.52
C LEU A 280 -4.84 24.50 -6.51
N ARG A 281 -5.45 24.30 -7.68
CA ARG A 281 -6.53 23.32 -7.90
C ARG A 281 -6.08 22.24 -8.87
N LEU A 282 -5.84 21.04 -8.36
CA LEU A 282 -5.49 19.87 -9.17
C LEU A 282 -6.75 19.06 -9.51
N PRO A 283 -6.83 18.43 -10.69
CA PRO A 283 -7.99 17.60 -11.08
C PRO A 283 -7.93 16.23 -10.40
N LEU A 284 -8.11 16.19 -9.08
CA LEU A 284 -8.06 14.98 -8.27
C LEU A 284 -9.47 14.51 -7.92
N GLN A 285 -9.76 13.24 -8.21
CA GLN A 285 -11.02 12.59 -7.85
C GLN A 285 -10.78 11.46 -6.85
N PRO A 286 -11.18 11.62 -5.57
CA PRO A 286 -11.25 10.51 -4.64
C PRO A 286 -12.35 9.51 -5.05
N LEU A 287 -12.01 8.23 -5.02
CA LEU A 287 -12.93 7.13 -5.29
C LEU A 287 -12.98 6.19 -4.09
N ARG A 288 -14.17 5.77 -3.68
CA ARG A 288 -14.38 4.67 -2.75
C ARG A 288 -14.19 3.34 -3.47
N ILE A 289 -13.26 2.53 -3.00
CA ILE A 289 -12.92 1.23 -3.59
C ILE A 289 -13.38 0.12 -2.66
N ASN A 290 -14.15 -0.83 -3.20
CA ASN A 290 -14.50 -2.04 -2.48
C ASN A 290 -13.35 -3.06 -2.59
N VAL A 291 -12.98 -3.63 -1.45
CA VAL A 291 -11.97 -4.67 -1.35
C VAL A 291 -12.67 -5.96 -0.98
N CYS A 292 -12.78 -6.87 -1.95
CA CYS A 292 -13.54 -8.10 -1.80
C CYS A 292 -12.62 -9.29 -1.55
N TYR A 293 -13.01 -10.13 -0.59
CA TYR A 293 -12.35 -11.39 -0.29
C TYR A 293 -13.31 -12.55 -0.53
N TRP A 294 -12.81 -13.59 -1.20
CA TRP A 294 -13.61 -14.68 -1.76
C TRP A 294 -13.14 -16.00 -1.17
N ARG A 295 -14.09 -16.79 -0.68
CA ARG A 295 -13.80 -18.05 0.03
C ARG A 295 -13.33 -19.12 -0.94
N GLU A 296 -12.26 -19.81 -0.58
CA GLU A 296 -11.84 -21.04 -1.25
C GLU A 296 -12.86 -22.15 -1.03
N LYS A 297 -13.30 -22.83 -2.09
CA LYS A 297 -14.16 -24.02 -1.98
C LYS A 297 -13.41 -25.20 -1.36
N GLU A 298 -12.13 -25.33 -1.69
CA GLU A 298 -11.21 -26.30 -1.12
C GLU A 298 -10.13 -25.57 -0.33
N PRO A 299 -10.06 -25.74 1.00
CA PRO A 299 -9.10 -25.03 1.82
C PRO A 299 -7.65 -25.28 1.39
N GLY A 300 -6.89 -24.20 1.22
CA GLY A 300 -5.47 -24.22 0.88
C GLY A 300 -5.18 -24.12 -0.62
N SER A 301 -6.18 -24.23 -1.49
CA SER A 301 -5.99 -24.25 -2.95
C SER A 301 -5.42 -22.95 -3.54
N TYR A 302 -5.55 -21.82 -2.83
CA TYR A 302 -5.00 -20.52 -3.22
C TYR A 302 -4.12 -19.91 -2.12
N SER A 303 -3.64 -20.74 -1.19
CA SER A 303 -2.74 -20.29 -0.14
C SER A 303 -1.44 -19.77 -0.73
N ALA A 304 -0.84 -18.76 -0.11
CA ALA A 304 0.47 -18.31 -0.59
C ALA A 304 1.58 -19.37 -0.37
N GLY A 305 1.34 -20.40 0.45
CA GLY A 305 2.23 -21.55 0.64
C GLY A 305 2.27 -22.51 -0.56
N THR A 306 1.26 -22.48 -1.43
CA THR A 306 1.11 -23.35 -2.61
C THR A 306 1.53 -22.67 -3.93
N ALA A 307 2.39 -21.65 -3.85
CA ALA A 307 2.92 -20.90 -5.01
C ALA A 307 1.85 -20.20 -5.88
N THR A 308 0.69 -19.83 -5.32
CA THR A 308 -0.33 -19.03 -6.03
C THR A 308 0.18 -17.61 -6.32
N PRO A 309 0.06 -17.10 -7.57
CA PRO A 309 0.63 -15.82 -7.94
C PRO A 309 -0.33 -14.69 -7.61
N CYS A 310 0.16 -13.45 -7.65
CA CYS A 310 -0.74 -12.33 -7.89
C CYS A 310 -1.27 -12.43 -9.33
N PHE A 311 -2.38 -11.78 -9.63
CA PHE A 311 -2.78 -11.61 -11.03
C PHE A 311 -3.41 -10.24 -11.32
N MET A 312 -3.41 -9.87 -12.60
CA MET A 312 -4.20 -8.78 -13.16
C MET A 312 -4.88 -9.24 -14.44
N ALA A 313 -6.14 -8.87 -14.62
CA ALA A 313 -6.88 -9.01 -15.87
C ALA A 313 -7.14 -7.61 -16.45
N LEU A 314 -6.69 -7.38 -17.69
CA LEU A 314 -6.73 -6.10 -18.40
C LEU A 314 -7.55 -6.23 -19.69
N GLY A 315 -8.00 -5.09 -20.24
CA GLY A 315 -8.68 -5.04 -21.53
C GLY A 315 -10.04 -5.76 -21.57
N LEU A 316 -10.64 -6.05 -20.41
CA LEU A 316 -11.94 -6.72 -20.33
C LEU A 316 -13.07 -5.71 -20.60
N PRO A 317 -13.96 -5.93 -21.59
CA PRO A 317 -15.05 -4.99 -21.90
C PRO A 317 -15.98 -4.72 -20.72
N GLU A 318 -16.30 -5.74 -19.93
CA GLU A 318 -17.13 -5.61 -18.73
C GLU A 318 -16.42 -4.95 -17.54
N ALA A 319 -15.08 -4.90 -17.56
CA ALA A 319 -14.25 -4.40 -16.48
C ALA A 319 -13.10 -3.53 -17.05
N PRO A 320 -13.42 -2.36 -17.65
CA PRO A 320 -12.47 -1.57 -18.43
C PRO A 320 -11.27 -1.03 -17.61
N HIS A 321 -11.41 -0.90 -16.28
CA HIS A 321 -10.30 -0.48 -15.42
C HIS A 321 -9.42 -1.66 -14.95
N GLY A 322 -9.78 -2.88 -15.30
CA GLY A 322 -9.09 -4.11 -14.92
C GLY A 322 -9.47 -4.64 -13.54
N ILE A 323 -9.14 -5.91 -13.34
CA ILE A 323 -9.35 -6.64 -12.08
C ILE A 323 -7.99 -7.12 -11.60
N TYR A 324 -7.76 -7.11 -10.29
CA TYR A 324 -6.54 -7.63 -9.70
C TYR A 324 -6.84 -8.60 -8.57
N GLY A 325 -5.92 -9.53 -8.33
CA GLY A 325 -6.03 -10.45 -7.21
C GLY A 325 -4.71 -10.83 -6.57
N LEU A 326 -4.81 -11.19 -5.30
CA LEU A 326 -3.71 -11.58 -4.43
C LEU A 326 -4.08 -12.89 -3.72
N PRO A 327 -3.11 -13.79 -3.51
CA PRO A 327 -3.37 -15.10 -2.88
C PRO A 327 -3.88 -14.95 -1.44
N ALA A 328 -4.44 -16.02 -0.90
CA ALA A 328 -4.97 -16.03 0.46
C ALA A 328 -3.83 -15.81 1.48
N LEU A 329 -3.78 -14.58 2.01
CA LEU A 329 -2.73 -14.07 2.89
C LEU A 329 -3.27 -13.28 4.07
N GLU A 330 -4.28 -12.45 3.84
CA GLU A 330 -4.81 -11.53 4.86
C GLU A 330 -5.78 -12.24 5.80
N TYR A 331 -6.67 -13.05 5.21
CA TYR A 331 -7.64 -13.88 5.91
C TYR A 331 -7.42 -15.35 5.52
N PRO A 332 -7.36 -16.28 6.48
CA PRO A 332 -7.22 -17.71 6.19
C PRO A 332 -8.32 -18.19 5.23
N GLY A 333 -7.91 -18.76 4.09
CA GLY A 333 -8.81 -19.32 3.08
C GLY A 333 -9.63 -18.29 2.28
N LEU A 334 -9.31 -16.98 2.36
CA LEU A 334 -9.95 -15.97 1.51
C LEU A 334 -8.96 -15.31 0.56
N VAL A 335 -9.22 -15.44 -0.74
CA VAL A 335 -8.46 -14.79 -1.81
C VAL A 335 -8.97 -13.37 -2.02
N LYS A 336 -8.05 -12.42 -2.11
CA LYS A 336 -8.40 -11.02 -2.37
C LYS A 336 -8.53 -10.82 -3.88
N VAL A 337 -9.70 -10.44 -4.36
CA VAL A 337 -9.93 -10.12 -5.78
C VAL A 337 -10.81 -8.89 -5.86
N CYS A 338 -10.32 -7.84 -6.52
CA CYS A 338 -10.96 -6.53 -6.49
C CYS A 338 -10.97 -5.90 -7.88
N TYR A 339 -11.98 -5.07 -8.13
CA TYR A 339 -12.04 -4.22 -9.31
C TYR A 339 -11.16 -2.99 -9.10
N HIS A 340 -10.39 -2.58 -10.11
CA HIS A 340 -9.46 -1.45 -10.00
C HIS A 340 -10.14 -0.08 -10.19
N HIS A 341 -11.41 0.03 -9.78
CA HIS A 341 -12.20 1.26 -9.85
C HIS A 341 -13.30 1.24 -8.78
N GLY A 342 -13.99 2.36 -8.62
CA GLY A 342 -15.08 2.48 -7.67
C GLY A 342 -15.85 3.78 -7.85
N SER A 343 -16.63 4.16 -6.84
CA SER A 343 -17.54 5.29 -6.94
C SER A 343 -16.89 6.59 -6.43
N PRO A 344 -17.15 7.75 -7.06
CA PRO A 344 -16.79 9.05 -6.50
C PRO A 344 -17.24 9.20 -5.05
N VAL A 345 -16.37 9.78 -4.22
CA VAL A 345 -16.66 9.98 -2.79
C VAL A 345 -15.97 11.22 -2.26
N ASP A 346 -16.59 11.88 -1.28
CA ASP A 346 -15.88 12.83 -0.42
C ASP A 346 -15.11 12.02 0.65
N PRO A 347 -13.79 12.22 0.84
CA PRO A 347 -13.02 11.49 1.85
C PRO A 347 -13.53 11.67 3.28
N GLU A 348 -14.25 12.76 3.59
CA GLU A 348 -14.91 12.95 4.90
C GLU A 348 -16.19 12.11 5.05
N ASP A 349 -16.84 11.74 3.94
CA ASP A 349 -18.09 10.98 3.93
C ASP A 349 -17.91 9.51 3.48
N ARG A 350 -16.67 9.04 3.32
CA ARG A 350 -16.35 7.68 2.85
C ARG A 350 -17.18 6.58 3.53
N ASP A 351 -17.29 6.67 4.85
CA ASP A 351 -17.92 5.65 5.70
C ASP A 351 -19.44 5.87 5.89
N ARG A 352 -20.00 6.95 5.32
CA ARG A 352 -21.43 7.30 5.42
C ARG A 352 -22.26 6.69 4.29
N ALA A 353 -21.87 5.53 3.78
CA ALA A 353 -22.62 4.87 2.71
C ALA A 353 -24.07 4.59 3.12
N PRO A 354 -25.07 4.90 2.28
CA PRO A 354 -26.45 4.50 2.54
C PRO A 354 -26.55 2.99 2.72
N LEU A 355 -27.29 2.54 3.74
CA LEU A 355 -27.60 1.12 3.94
C LEU A 355 -28.26 0.56 2.67
N GLY A 356 -27.70 -0.53 2.13
CA GLY A 356 -28.22 -1.16 0.91
C GLY A 356 -27.84 -0.46 -0.39
N ALA A 357 -26.86 0.44 -0.40
CA ALA A 357 -26.32 1.00 -1.63
C ALA A 357 -25.90 -0.13 -2.60
N PRO A 358 -26.22 -0.03 -3.90
CA PRO A 358 -25.85 -1.05 -4.87
C PRO A 358 -24.32 -1.15 -4.98
N HIS A 359 -23.82 -2.38 -5.06
CA HIS A 359 -22.42 -2.70 -5.29
C HIS A 359 -22.27 -3.33 -6.70
N PRO A 360 -22.36 -2.53 -7.78
CA PRO A 360 -22.29 -3.05 -9.15
C PRO A 360 -20.96 -3.75 -9.45
N ASP A 361 -19.88 -3.31 -8.80
CA ASP A 361 -18.56 -3.93 -8.86
C ASP A 361 -18.54 -5.32 -8.23
N VAL A 362 -19.32 -5.58 -7.17
CA VAL A 362 -19.45 -6.93 -6.59
C VAL A 362 -20.10 -7.91 -7.58
N ALA A 363 -21.17 -7.50 -8.28
CA ALA A 363 -21.83 -8.36 -9.28
C ALA A 363 -20.92 -8.66 -10.47
N LEU A 364 -20.17 -7.66 -10.94
CA LEU A 364 -19.12 -7.81 -11.95
C LEU A 364 -18.06 -8.81 -11.47
N LEU A 365 -17.56 -8.65 -10.25
CA LEU A 365 -16.55 -9.54 -9.68
C LEU A 365 -17.08 -10.97 -9.49
N SER A 366 -18.31 -11.17 -9.03
CA SER A 366 -18.93 -12.50 -8.92
C SER A 366 -18.95 -13.24 -10.27
N SER A 367 -19.22 -12.51 -11.36
CA SER A 367 -19.19 -13.05 -12.72
C SER A 367 -17.76 -13.41 -13.16
N PHE A 368 -16.79 -12.55 -12.83
CA PHE A 368 -15.37 -12.81 -13.06
C PHE A 368 -14.89 -14.04 -12.28
N ILE A 369 -15.21 -14.14 -10.99
CA ILE A 369 -14.84 -15.27 -10.13
C ILE A 369 -15.39 -16.59 -10.68
N SER A 370 -16.67 -16.61 -11.06
CA SER A 370 -17.30 -17.81 -11.63
C SER A 370 -16.59 -18.30 -12.90
N SER A 371 -16.04 -17.39 -13.69
CA SER A 371 -15.40 -17.70 -14.97
C SER A 371 -13.91 -18.03 -14.83
N TYR A 372 -13.15 -17.16 -14.14
CA TYR A 372 -11.69 -17.19 -14.09
C TYR A 372 -11.13 -17.93 -12.88
N LEU A 373 -11.89 -18.05 -11.79
CA LEU A 373 -11.45 -18.61 -10.52
C LEU A 373 -12.52 -19.55 -9.94
N PRO A 374 -12.91 -20.62 -10.66
CA PRO A 374 -14.05 -21.47 -10.28
C PRO A 374 -13.83 -22.25 -8.97
N GLY A 375 -12.59 -22.29 -8.45
CA GLY A 375 -12.27 -22.84 -7.13
C GLY A 375 -12.68 -21.91 -5.97
N LEU A 376 -13.22 -20.73 -6.24
CA LEU A 376 -13.73 -19.79 -5.24
C LEU A 376 -15.26 -19.75 -5.25
N GLU A 377 -15.85 -19.48 -4.10
CA GLU A 377 -17.27 -19.16 -3.98
C GLU A 377 -17.55 -17.81 -4.66
N PRO A 378 -18.54 -17.70 -5.57
CA PRO A 378 -18.84 -16.47 -6.29
C PRO A 378 -19.68 -15.47 -5.47
N GLN A 379 -19.51 -15.50 -4.14
CA GLN A 379 -20.05 -14.51 -3.21
C GLN A 379 -18.91 -14.02 -2.31
N PRO A 380 -18.76 -12.69 -2.10
CA PRO A 380 -17.71 -12.18 -1.24
C PRO A 380 -17.99 -12.57 0.21
N ALA A 381 -16.99 -13.16 0.87
CA ALA A 381 -17.06 -13.51 2.29
C ALA A 381 -16.77 -12.30 3.19
N VAL A 382 -15.93 -11.38 2.72
CA VAL A 382 -15.60 -10.12 3.41
C VAL A 382 -15.57 -8.98 2.39
N LEU A 383 -16.12 -7.84 2.80
CA LEU A 383 -16.09 -6.59 2.05
C LEU A 383 -15.48 -5.51 2.94
N GLU A 384 -14.39 -4.91 2.48
CA GLU A 384 -13.75 -3.76 3.12
C GLU A 384 -13.78 -2.54 2.20
N THR A 385 -13.57 -1.36 2.79
CA THR A 385 -13.54 -0.09 2.05
C THR A 385 -12.13 0.50 2.06
N CYS A 386 -11.68 0.96 0.89
CA CYS A 386 -10.44 1.72 0.70
C CYS A 386 -10.74 2.98 -0.12
N MET A 387 -9.72 3.80 -0.38
CA MET A 387 -9.83 4.93 -1.30
C MET A 387 -8.68 4.99 -2.30
N TYR A 388 -8.99 5.39 -3.52
CA TYR A 388 -8.01 5.92 -4.48
C TYR A 388 -8.19 7.43 -4.63
N THR A 389 -7.15 8.10 -5.12
CA THR A 389 -7.22 9.51 -5.53
C THR A 389 -6.62 9.59 -6.93
N ASN A 390 -7.49 9.76 -7.92
CA ASN A 390 -7.13 9.62 -9.32
C ASN A 390 -6.92 10.99 -9.97
N THR A 391 -5.92 11.07 -10.84
CA THR A 391 -5.87 12.08 -11.90
C THR A 391 -6.67 11.61 -13.11
N PRO A 392 -7.01 12.50 -14.08
CA PRO A 392 -7.75 12.10 -15.28
C PRO A 392 -6.99 11.12 -16.18
N ASP A 393 -5.66 11.16 -16.15
CA ASP A 393 -4.76 10.32 -16.96
C ASP A 393 -4.23 9.08 -16.22
N GLY A 394 -4.52 8.94 -14.92
CA GLY A 394 -4.00 7.85 -14.08
C GLY A 394 -2.52 7.99 -13.68
N ASP A 395 -1.84 9.07 -14.09
CA ASP A 395 -0.44 9.35 -13.75
C ASP A 395 -0.28 10.19 -12.47
N PHE A 396 0.84 10.03 -11.76
CA PHE A 396 1.10 10.77 -10.52
C PHE A 396 1.34 12.25 -10.76
N ILE A 397 1.19 13.06 -9.73
CA ILE A 397 1.67 14.45 -9.71
C ILE A 397 2.84 14.52 -8.73
N LEU A 398 4.05 14.75 -9.25
CA LEU A 398 5.30 14.86 -8.50
C LEU A 398 6.02 16.13 -8.96
N ASP A 399 5.75 17.26 -8.30
CA ASP A 399 6.22 18.56 -8.79
C ASP A 399 6.29 19.61 -7.66
N ARG A 400 6.87 20.77 -7.97
CA ARG A 400 6.86 21.94 -7.10
C ARG A 400 5.61 22.77 -7.33
N HIS A 401 5.17 23.49 -6.29
CA HIS A 401 4.10 24.46 -6.41
C HIS A 401 4.53 25.60 -7.37
N PRO A 402 3.72 25.99 -8.37
CA PRO A 402 4.11 26.97 -9.40
C PRO A 402 4.56 28.33 -8.85
N LYS A 403 3.95 28.79 -7.75
CA LYS A 403 4.29 30.06 -7.07
C LYS A 403 5.29 29.90 -5.90
N HIS A 404 5.50 28.69 -5.40
CA HIS A 404 6.25 28.46 -4.15
C HIS A 404 7.20 27.27 -4.33
N SER A 405 8.41 27.54 -4.80
CA SER A 405 9.39 26.49 -5.15
C SER A 405 9.82 25.60 -3.98
N ASN A 406 9.63 26.05 -2.74
CA ASN A 406 9.90 25.29 -1.53
C ASN A 406 8.72 24.43 -1.03
N ILE A 407 7.61 24.38 -1.78
CA ILE A 407 6.49 23.47 -1.56
C ILE A 407 6.50 22.41 -2.67
N VAL A 408 6.72 21.15 -2.29
CA VAL A 408 6.69 19.99 -3.19
C VAL A 408 5.40 19.21 -2.98
N ILE A 409 4.83 18.69 -4.05
CA ILE A 409 3.53 18.02 -4.07
C ILE A 409 3.69 16.61 -4.62
N GLY A 410 3.23 15.63 -3.85
CA GLY A 410 3.06 14.25 -4.26
C GLY A 410 1.59 13.86 -4.17
N ALA A 411 0.90 13.74 -5.31
CA ALA A 411 -0.54 13.55 -5.34
C ALA A 411 -0.99 12.62 -6.49
N GLY A 412 -2.28 12.26 -6.49
CA GLY A 412 -2.88 11.59 -7.64
C GLY A 412 -2.30 10.20 -7.92
N PHE A 413 -2.04 9.40 -6.87
CA PHE A 413 -1.38 8.10 -7.00
C PHE A 413 -2.25 7.00 -7.66
N SER A 414 -3.47 7.35 -8.05
CA SER A 414 -4.35 6.63 -8.98
C SER A 414 -4.47 5.12 -8.74
N GLY A 415 -4.48 4.71 -7.47
CA GLY A 415 -4.64 3.31 -7.07
C GLY A 415 -3.42 2.40 -7.24
N HIS A 416 -2.29 2.92 -7.75
CA HIS A 416 -1.13 2.08 -8.06
C HIS A 416 0.21 2.57 -7.48
N GLY A 417 0.23 3.65 -6.69
CA GLY A 417 1.46 4.24 -6.14
C GLY A 417 2.19 3.50 -5.02
N PHE A 418 1.56 2.57 -4.29
CA PHE A 418 2.19 1.96 -3.10
C PHE A 418 3.52 1.28 -3.42
N LYS A 419 3.58 0.50 -4.51
CA LYS A 419 4.78 -0.24 -4.90
C LYS A 419 5.95 0.63 -5.34
N LEU A 420 5.67 1.89 -5.69
CA LEU A 420 6.65 2.90 -6.11
C LEU A 420 7.00 3.86 -4.96
N ALA A 421 6.40 3.69 -3.77
CA ALA A 421 6.56 4.64 -2.68
C ALA A 421 8.02 4.91 -2.26
N PRO A 422 8.94 3.92 -2.22
CA PRO A 422 10.33 4.20 -1.87
C PRO A 422 11.02 5.14 -2.85
N VAL A 423 10.84 4.92 -4.16
CA VAL A 423 11.45 5.75 -5.20
C VAL A 423 10.72 7.09 -5.35
N VAL A 424 9.39 7.12 -5.21
CA VAL A 424 8.63 8.38 -5.20
C VAL A 424 9.02 9.25 -4.01
N GLY A 425 9.13 8.69 -2.81
CA GLY A 425 9.61 9.43 -1.64
C GLY A 425 11.02 10.00 -1.85
N LYS A 426 11.90 9.26 -2.53
CA LYS A 426 13.24 9.74 -2.92
C LYS A 426 13.16 10.94 -3.86
N LEU A 427 12.31 10.87 -4.89
CA LEU A 427 12.10 11.98 -5.82
C LEU A 427 11.53 13.22 -5.12
N LEU A 428 10.56 13.05 -4.22
CA LEU A 428 9.98 14.16 -3.45
C LEU A 428 11.03 14.82 -2.54
N CYS A 429 11.90 14.01 -1.92
CA CYS A 429 13.05 14.49 -1.16
C CYS A 429 14.02 15.29 -2.04
N GLU A 430 14.46 14.74 -3.17
CA GLU A 430 15.36 15.38 -4.15
C GLU A 430 14.80 16.74 -4.61
N LEU A 431 13.53 16.75 -5.02
CA LEU A 431 12.83 17.97 -5.42
C LEU A 431 12.81 19.03 -4.31
N SER A 432 12.60 18.62 -3.06
CA SER A 432 12.54 19.54 -1.91
C SER A 432 13.89 20.14 -1.55
N LEU A 433 14.97 19.41 -1.83
CA LEU A 433 16.34 19.82 -1.54
C LEU A 433 16.99 20.62 -2.67
N GLY A 434 16.34 20.71 -3.83
CA GLY A 434 16.93 21.34 -5.01
C GLY A 434 17.89 20.43 -5.78
N GLU A 435 17.87 19.13 -5.49
CA GLU A 435 18.72 18.13 -6.16
C GLU A 435 18.14 17.77 -7.53
N GLU A 436 19.01 17.31 -8.44
CA GLU A 436 18.56 16.74 -9.72
C GLU A 436 17.80 15.42 -9.47
N PRO A 437 16.55 15.28 -9.94
CA PRO A 437 15.79 14.06 -9.70
C PRO A 437 16.43 12.83 -10.34
N SER A 438 16.52 11.75 -9.59
CA SER A 438 17.08 10.48 -10.05
C SER A 438 16.28 9.80 -11.18
N HIS A 439 15.02 10.19 -11.36
CA HIS A 439 14.18 9.82 -12.49
C HIS A 439 13.50 11.07 -13.03
N SER A 440 13.24 11.10 -14.34
CA SER A 440 12.52 12.21 -14.95
C SER A 440 11.14 12.39 -14.32
N THR A 441 10.86 13.61 -13.85
CA THR A 441 9.55 14.00 -13.33
C THR A 441 8.64 14.59 -14.40
N ALA A 442 9.09 14.70 -15.65
CA ALA A 442 8.33 15.30 -16.75
C ALA A 442 6.95 14.64 -16.97
N PRO A 443 6.80 13.29 -16.92
CA PRO A 443 5.47 12.65 -17.00
C PRO A 443 4.54 13.03 -15.84
N PHE A 444 5.10 13.49 -14.72
CA PHE A 444 4.39 13.80 -13.48
C PHE A 444 4.21 15.30 -13.23
N ALA A 445 4.61 16.15 -14.18
CA ALA A 445 4.55 17.60 -14.05
C ALA A 445 3.10 18.10 -13.92
N ILE A 446 2.86 19.13 -13.12
CA ILE A 446 1.54 19.76 -12.96
C ILE A 446 1.09 20.41 -14.28
N SER A 447 2.04 20.88 -15.07
CA SER A 447 1.79 21.60 -16.33
C SER A 447 1.05 20.80 -17.39
N ARG A 448 1.03 19.46 -17.28
CA ARG A 448 0.20 18.60 -18.15
C ARG A 448 -1.30 18.80 -17.96
N PHE A 449 -1.71 19.51 -16.90
CA PHE A 449 -3.07 19.97 -16.67
C PHE A 449 -3.15 21.50 -16.78
N PRO A 450 -3.38 22.08 -17.97
CA PRO A 450 -3.39 23.53 -18.18
C PRO A 450 -4.37 24.28 -17.27
N GLY A 451 -5.51 23.66 -16.92
CA GLY A 451 -6.50 24.23 -16.00
C GLY A 451 -5.97 24.45 -14.58
N ALA A 452 -5.04 23.61 -14.11
CA ALA A 452 -4.45 23.75 -12.78
C ALA A 452 -3.51 24.97 -12.71
N LEU A 453 -2.75 25.24 -13.77
CA LEU A 453 -1.87 26.40 -13.85
C LEU A 453 -2.65 27.72 -13.94
N ARG A 454 -3.74 27.77 -14.69
CA ARG A 454 -4.59 28.98 -14.81
C ARG A 454 -5.26 29.38 -13.51
N ALA A 455 -5.58 28.42 -12.64
CA ALA A 455 -6.12 28.70 -11.31
C ALA A 455 -5.02 29.15 -10.32
N ALA A 456 -3.78 28.72 -10.57
CA ALA A 456 -2.64 28.97 -9.71
C ALA A 456 -1.86 30.24 -10.05
N LEU A 457 -1.93 30.76 -11.29
CA LEU A 457 -1.41 32.06 -11.70
C LEU A 457 -2.42 33.15 -11.36
#